data_AF-A0A0M6ZDH9-F1
#
_entry.id   AF-A0A0M6ZDH9-F1
#
_cell.length_a   1.000
_cell.length_b   1.000
_cell.length_c   1.000
_cell.angle_alpha   90.00
_cell.angle_beta   90.00
_cell.angle_gamma   90.00
#
_symmetry.space_group_name_H-M   'P 1'
#
loop_
_entity.id
_entity.type
_entity.pdbx_description
1 polymer ?
#
loop_
_entity_poly.entity_id
_entity_poly.type
_entity_poly.pdbx_seq_one_letter_code
_entity_poly.pdbx_strand_id
1 'polypeptide(L)'
;MKSLKILTASTALAFGLTTGTQVLADPSSMFILDASGSMWGRLDDGRPKISVAREVLSSVTSKLPVSVNAGLIAYGHRRKGDCSDIELVHPISAAGGAAIGGKLNSLSPRGKTPITEALRLAAEKLTGQEDDRTIVLVSDGIETCEGDPCALAEALQKSDAGLKIHVVGYGVDVDAQKQLQCVAEKGGGAYFPANDTSGLVEALSQVTESIATQETIVVEAPEVTEAADTIQLQIAGPGTIQLKLADWVKMPKYWKITNPETADEIAKVTEDSVSAMPGAYQLVWRHLEHGAQEVTLPEVVSVSSGQTTEVAIDTGLQLVPPTGEDKPYYWQLLTNDSDLENSFRKREPAAWYWVWDAVPVPPGDYTLIVRQSEHDHAEVNLGRISLDKGKLTQIALDQGLNLSWNADWDQIYYLKVTDAAGNETKFDGQGPIFLAPGTYDLALRLTEHNHSEADFGTITVSEKGFVDAKLTSGIKFDTQIPGEIKVTAKNLDTGKEASISWSGSSSNRWPPMPLGAGRYQIDMQIKGSAPMTIVPEVSIKPGQFITAKM
;
A
#
# COMPACT_ATOMS: atom_id res chain seq x y z
N MET A 1 45.88 95.64 47.34
CA MET A 1 45.34 96.58 46.32
C MET A 1 44.84 95.76 45.15
N LYS A 2 43.73 96.21 44.56
CA LYS A 2 42.75 95.48 43.76
C LYS A 2 43.31 94.80 42.50
N SER A 3 42.95 93.52 42.30
CA SER A 3 43.16 92.79 41.04
C SER A 3 41.90 92.82 40.18
N LEU A 4 42.16 92.91 38.88
CA LEU A 4 41.29 93.30 37.78
C LEU A 4 40.40 92.14 37.28
N LYS A 5 39.18 92.49 36.88
CA LYS A 5 38.13 91.62 36.32
C LYS A 5 38.49 91.13 34.91
N ILE A 6 38.18 89.88 34.61
CA ILE A 6 37.92 89.40 33.24
C ILE A 6 36.58 88.66 33.24
N LEU A 7 35.72 89.06 32.31
CA LEU A 7 34.39 88.52 32.00
C LEU A 7 34.59 87.37 30.99
N THR A 8 34.01 86.20 31.24
CA THR A 8 33.79 85.17 30.21
C THR A 8 32.38 84.60 30.33
N ALA A 9 31.73 84.51 29.18
CA ALA A 9 30.31 84.19 28.99
C ALA A 9 29.99 82.72 29.28
N SER A 10 28.87 82.47 29.97
CA SER A 10 28.30 81.14 30.15
C SER A 10 27.31 80.84 29.02
N THR A 11 27.68 79.91 28.15
CA THR A 11 26.80 79.32 27.13
C THR A 11 26.00 78.19 27.79
N ALA A 12 24.67 78.34 27.89
CA ALA A 12 23.78 77.27 28.33
C ALA A 12 23.54 76.28 27.19
N LEU A 13 24.01 75.04 27.35
CA LEU A 13 23.76 73.95 26.42
C LEU A 13 22.52 73.18 26.89
N ALA A 14 21.40 73.36 26.19
CA ALA A 14 20.18 72.59 26.41
C ALA A 14 20.37 71.17 25.85
N PHE A 15 20.48 70.17 26.72
CA PHE A 15 20.43 68.76 26.36
C PHE A 15 18.96 68.40 26.09
N GLY A 16 18.57 68.29 24.82
CA GLY A 16 17.29 67.71 24.45
C GLY A 16 17.30 66.22 24.74
N LEU A 17 16.44 65.75 25.66
CA LEU A 17 16.10 64.34 25.75
C LEU A 17 15.27 63.98 24.51
N THR A 18 15.90 63.41 23.50
CA THR A 18 15.19 62.61 22.50
C THR A 18 14.85 61.27 23.14
N THR A 19 13.59 61.08 23.51
CA THR A 19 13.03 59.75 23.75
C THR A 19 13.05 59.01 22.42
N GLY A 20 14.11 58.23 22.18
CA GLY A 20 14.13 57.28 21.08
C GLY A 20 13.08 56.21 21.37
N THR A 21 11.99 56.23 20.60
CA THR A 21 11.06 55.11 20.53
C THR A 21 11.84 53.94 19.94
N GLN A 22 12.18 52.94 20.75
CA GLN A 22 12.73 51.70 20.21
C GLN A 22 11.62 51.02 19.42
N VAL A 23 11.80 50.93 18.10
CA VAL A 23 10.96 50.07 17.27
C VAL A 23 11.38 48.65 17.59
N LEU A 24 10.58 47.96 18.42
CA LEU A 24 10.73 46.52 18.61
C LEU A 24 10.44 45.85 17.25
N ALA A 25 11.38 45.04 16.78
CA ALA A 25 11.20 44.29 15.55
C ALA A 25 10.09 43.24 15.72
N ASP A 26 9.34 42.99 14.64
CA ASP A 26 8.22 42.04 14.63
C ASP A 26 8.74 40.60 14.85
N PRO A 27 8.38 39.91 15.95
CA PRO A 27 8.89 38.58 16.26
C PRO A 27 8.42 37.56 15.21
N SER A 28 9.29 36.59 14.90
CA SER A 28 9.02 35.57 13.89
C SER A 28 8.95 34.18 14.51
N SER A 29 7.86 33.46 14.25
CA SER A 29 7.60 32.14 14.81
C SER A 29 7.34 31.09 13.74
N MET A 30 7.97 29.93 13.88
CA MET A 30 7.68 28.75 13.08
C MET A 30 7.05 27.68 13.96
N PHE A 31 5.78 27.38 13.71
CA PHE A 31 5.10 26.25 14.34
C PHE A 31 5.44 24.97 13.60
N ILE A 32 5.77 23.91 14.33
CA ILE A 32 5.96 22.56 13.80
C ILE A 32 4.88 21.69 14.43
N LEU A 33 4.00 21.15 13.60
CA LEU A 33 2.97 20.21 14.04
C LEU A 33 3.36 18.79 13.65
N ASP A 34 3.46 17.93 14.65
CA ASP A 34 3.45 16.49 14.48
C ASP A 34 2.11 16.02 13.90
N ALA A 35 2.19 15.42 12.73
CA ALA A 35 1.09 14.69 12.11
C ALA A 35 1.57 13.30 11.69
N SER A 36 2.46 12.70 12.46
CA SER A 36 2.83 11.29 12.33
C SER A 36 1.66 10.37 12.73
N GLY A 37 1.71 9.10 12.33
CA GLY A 37 0.58 8.18 12.51
C GLY A 37 0.07 8.07 13.97
N SER A 38 0.94 8.27 14.96
CA SER A 38 0.63 8.21 16.39
C SER A 38 -0.40 9.25 16.81
N MET A 39 -0.51 10.35 16.06
CA MET A 39 -1.50 11.41 16.28
C MET A 39 -2.95 10.97 15.95
N TRP A 40 -3.16 9.76 15.42
CA TRP A 40 -4.47 9.08 15.41
C TRP A 40 -4.87 8.49 16.76
N GLY A 41 -3.92 8.38 17.70
CA GLY A 41 -4.17 8.01 19.09
C GLY A 41 -5.27 8.88 19.70
N ARG A 42 -6.05 8.30 20.61
CA ARG A 42 -7.16 8.98 21.27
C ARG A 42 -6.74 9.45 22.65
N LEU A 43 -7.26 10.61 23.04
CA LEU A 43 -7.26 11.04 24.45
C LEU A 43 -8.29 10.24 25.25
N ASP A 44 -8.26 10.42 26.57
CA ASP A 44 -9.22 9.80 27.50
C ASP A 44 -10.69 10.13 27.18
N ASP A 45 -10.95 11.27 26.55
CA ASP A 45 -12.29 11.68 26.09
C ASP A 45 -12.73 11.04 24.75
N GLY A 46 -11.88 10.18 24.17
CA GLY A 46 -12.13 9.46 22.92
C GLY A 46 -11.85 10.25 21.64
N ARG A 47 -11.48 11.54 21.72
CA ARG A 47 -11.15 12.34 20.53
C ARG A 47 -9.74 12.04 20.03
N PRO A 48 -9.50 12.00 18.69
CA PRO A 48 -8.16 11.85 18.14
C PRO A 48 -7.26 13.04 18.50
N LYS A 49 -6.02 12.78 18.92
CA LYS A 49 -5.00 13.78 19.26
C LYS A 49 -4.87 14.86 18.16
N ILE A 50 -4.76 14.46 16.90
CA ILE A 50 -4.66 15.42 15.77
C ILE A 50 -5.84 16.36 15.67
N SER A 51 -7.05 15.91 16.02
CA SER A 51 -8.24 16.76 15.92
C SER A 51 -8.19 17.87 16.95
N VAL A 52 -7.81 17.53 18.18
CA VAL A 52 -7.62 18.51 19.25
C VAL A 52 -6.42 19.40 18.97
N ALA A 53 -5.30 18.86 18.51
CA ALA A 53 -4.12 19.65 18.15
C ALA A 53 -4.41 20.70 17.08
N ARG A 54 -5.16 20.35 16.03
CA ARG A 54 -5.60 21.31 15.00
C ARG A 54 -6.53 22.37 15.56
N GLU A 55 -7.51 21.98 16.38
CA GLU A 55 -8.47 22.89 16.99
C GLU A 55 -7.76 23.92 17.89
N VAL A 56 -6.92 23.43 18.81
CA VAL A 56 -6.20 24.28 19.76
C VAL A 56 -5.18 25.15 19.04
N LEU A 57 -4.38 24.59 18.14
CA LEU A 57 -3.39 25.37 17.39
C LEU A 57 -4.06 26.43 16.52
N SER A 58 -5.20 26.13 15.88
CA SER A 58 -5.99 27.12 15.14
C SER A 58 -6.52 28.22 16.06
N SER A 59 -7.05 27.86 17.23
CA SER A 59 -7.60 28.85 18.18
C SER A 59 -6.50 29.76 18.72
N VAL A 60 -5.36 29.19 19.08
CA VAL A 60 -4.25 29.92 19.69
C VAL A 60 -3.53 30.80 18.67
N THR A 61 -3.20 30.28 17.49
CA THR A 61 -2.55 31.09 16.43
C THR A 61 -3.43 32.23 15.92
N SER A 62 -4.76 32.09 15.96
CA SER A 62 -5.68 33.18 15.60
C SER A 62 -5.65 34.37 16.56
N LYS A 63 -5.12 34.19 17.78
CA LYS A 63 -4.98 35.24 18.80
C LYS A 63 -3.64 35.96 18.74
N LEU A 64 -2.71 35.50 17.90
CA LEU A 64 -1.43 36.18 17.72
C LEU A 64 -1.64 37.60 17.19
N PRO A 65 -0.96 38.62 17.75
CA PRO A 65 -0.98 39.96 17.20
C PRO A 65 -0.54 40.00 15.73
N VAL A 66 -1.08 40.96 14.97
CA VAL A 66 -0.75 41.14 13.55
C VAL A 66 0.73 41.42 13.32
N SER A 67 1.42 41.95 14.33
CA SER A 67 2.87 42.19 14.38
C SER A 67 3.70 40.92 14.57
N VAL A 68 3.10 39.75 14.79
CA VAL A 68 3.83 38.48 14.88
C VAL A 68 3.82 37.80 13.50
N ASN A 69 5.00 37.59 12.94
CA ASN A 69 5.15 36.80 11.72
C ASN A 69 5.06 35.31 12.08
N ALA A 70 4.21 34.55 11.40
CA ALA A 70 4.01 33.14 11.73
C ALA A 70 4.04 32.25 10.47
N GLY A 71 4.71 31.09 10.60
CA GLY A 71 4.73 30.02 9.61
C GLY A 71 4.30 28.68 10.22
N LEU A 72 4.02 27.70 9.37
CA LEU A 72 3.68 26.33 9.77
C LEU A 72 4.48 25.32 8.94
N ILE A 73 5.17 24.43 9.64
CA ILE A 73 5.68 23.16 9.12
C ILE A 73 4.83 22.04 9.71
N ALA A 74 4.57 21.02 8.90
CA ALA A 74 4.01 19.75 9.38
C ALA A 74 4.84 18.61 8.83
N TYR A 75 4.96 17.52 9.60
CA TYR A 75 5.61 16.30 9.14
C TYR A 75 4.70 15.09 9.32
N GLY A 76 4.97 14.04 8.53
CA GLY A 76 4.25 12.77 8.61
C GLY A 76 2.82 12.79 8.07
N HIS A 77 2.36 13.86 7.40
CA HIS A 77 0.95 13.98 7.01
C HIS A 77 0.59 13.52 5.58
N ARG A 78 1.56 13.06 4.77
CA ARG A 78 1.32 12.71 3.34
C ARG A 78 1.74 11.29 2.99
N ARG A 79 2.92 10.85 3.42
CA ARG A 79 3.58 9.63 2.94
C ARG A 79 3.91 8.70 4.11
N LYS A 80 3.48 7.43 4.00
CA LYS A 80 3.75 6.39 4.99
C LYS A 80 5.21 5.94 4.93
N GLY A 81 5.88 5.81 6.08
CA GLY A 81 7.24 5.28 6.19
C GLY A 81 8.37 6.19 5.70
N ASP A 82 8.06 7.40 5.25
CA ASP A 82 9.01 8.31 4.58
C ASP A 82 9.54 9.39 5.53
N CYS A 83 10.83 9.36 5.86
CA CYS A 83 11.49 10.35 6.70
C CYS A 83 11.70 11.72 6.04
N SER A 84 11.51 11.80 4.71
CA SER A 84 11.52 13.07 3.98
C SER A 84 10.15 13.76 3.97
N ASP A 85 9.14 13.20 4.65
CA ASP A 85 7.80 13.76 4.66
C ASP A 85 7.65 14.96 5.60
N ILE A 86 8.27 16.06 5.20
CA ILE A 86 8.20 17.36 5.87
C ILE A 86 7.67 18.37 4.86
N GLU A 87 6.67 19.15 5.25
CA GLU A 87 6.06 20.18 4.43
C GLU A 87 6.14 21.54 5.12
N LEU A 88 6.59 22.56 4.39
CA LEU A 88 6.32 23.94 4.74
C LEU A 88 4.88 24.29 4.31
N VAL A 89 3.93 24.00 5.19
CA VAL A 89 2.48 24.15 4.96
C VAL A 89 2.09 25.63 4.78
N HIS A 90 2.73 26.50 5.55
CA HIS A 90 2.57 27.96 5.43
C HIS A 90 3.93 28.66 5.61
N PRO A 91 4.41 29.45 4.63
CA PRO A 91 5.62 30.23 4.81
C PRO A 91 5.42 31.31 5.88
N ILE A 92 6.51 31.76 6.49
CA ILE A 92 6.45 32.88 7.45
C ILE A 92 5.89 34.11 6.73
N SER A 93 4.82 34.68 7.28
CA SER A 93 4.21 35.89 6.76
C SER A 93 3.65 36.75 7.90
N ALA A 94 3.56 38.07 7.65
CA ALA A 94 2.80 38.98 8.50
C ALA A 94 1.35 38.50 8.63
N ALA A 95 0.77 38.62 9.83
CA ALA A 95 -0.55 38.08 10.17
C ALA A 95 -0.72 36.57 9.89
N GLY A 96 0.38 35.80 9.84
CA GLY A 96 0.36 34.38 9.48
C GLY A 96 -0.52 33.51 10.39
N GLY A 97 -0.71 33.92 11.65
CA GLY A 97 -1.53 33.18 12.62
C GLY A 97 -2.97 32.91 12.14
N ALA A 98 -3.61 33.89 11.49
CA ALA A 98 -4.95 33.71 10.92
C ALA A 98 -4.96 32.78 9.68
N ALA A 99 -3.87 32.76 8.91
CA ALA A 99 -3.75 31.94 7.70
C ALA A 99 -3.48 30.45 8.03
N ILE A 100 -2.77 30.18 9.13
CA ILE A 100 -2.43 28.84 9.61
C ILE A 100 -3.68 28.00 9.87
N GLY A 101 -4.69 28.56 10.56
CA GLY A 101 -5.91 27.84 10.94
C GLY A 101 -6.62 27.14 9.77
N GLY A 102 -6.69 27.79 8.61
CA GLY A 102 -7.30 27.23 7.41
C GLY A 102 -6.53 26.06 6.79
N LYS A 103 -5.22 25.95 7.04
CA LYS A 103 -4.36 24.89 6.51
C LYS A 103 -4.35 23.64 7.37
N LEU A 104 -4.51 23.80 8.69
CA LEU A 104 -4.47 22.71 9.67
C LEU A 104 -5.47 21.59 9.36
N ASN A 105 -6.67 21.94 8.89
CA ASN A 105 -7.73 20.96 8.57
C ASN A 105 -7.34 19.98 7.45
N SER A 106 -6.39 20.34 6.58
CA SER A 106 -5.91 19.48 5.49
C SER A 106 -4.86 18.46 5.93
N LEU A 107 -4.34 18.59 7.17
CA LEU A 107 -3.34 17.69 7.72
C LEU A 107 -4.03 16.43 8.25
N SER A 108 -3.60 15.28 7.72
CA SER A 108 -4.07 13.95 8.11
C SER A 108 -2.88 13.10 8.51
N PRO A 109 -2.87 12.49 9.69
CA PRO A 109 -1.70 11.71 10.10
C PRO A 109 -1.49 10.46 9.26
N ARG A 110 -0.24 10.18 8.85
CA ARG A 110 0.10 9.06 7.93
C ARG A 110 1.48 8.41 8.10
N GLY A 111 2.47 9.17 8.50
CA GLY A 111 3.90 8.87 8.30
C GLY A 111 4.71 8.88 9.58
N LYS A 112 6.04 8.96 9.42
CA LYS A 112 7.03 8.94 10.51
C LYS A 112 7.17 10.31 11.19
N THR A 113 8.01 10.38 12.22
CA THR A 113 8.25 11.52 13.12
C THR A 113 9.67 12.09 12.95
N PRO A 114 10.01 12.75 11.80
CA PRO A 114 11.34 13.27 11.52
C PRO A 114 11.63 14.62 12.22
N ILE A 115 11.67 14.64 13.56
CA ILE A 115 11.78 15.86 14.38
C ILE A 115 13.05 16.64 14.05
N THR A 116 14.18 15.96 13.91
CA THR A 116 15.50 16.53 13.65
C THR A 116 15.52 17.30 12.35
N GLU A 117 15.05 16.70 11.25
CA GLU A 117 15.01 17.37 9.95
C GLU A 117 13.95 18.49 9.91
N ALA A 118 12.83 18.35 10.65
CA ALA A 118 11.83 19.40 10.77
C ALA A 118 12.37 20.63 11.53
N LEU A 119 13.10 20.43 12.62
CA LEU A 119 13.78 21.49 13.37
C LEU A 119 14.83 22.20 12.50
N ARG A 120 15.60 21.44 11.71
CA ARG A 120 16.57 22.02 10.77
C ARG A 120 15.88 22.91 9.74
N LEU A 121 14.83 22.40 9.10
CA LEU A 121 14.06 23.18 8.13
C LEU A 121 13.46 24.45 8.76
N ALA A 122 12.92 24.35 9.97
CA ALA A 122 12.35 25.49 10.68
C ALA A 122 13.41 26.58 10.94
N ALA A 123 14.58 26.20 11.44
CA ALA A 123 15.69 27.13 11.66
C ALA A 123 16.19 27.75 10.35
N GLU A 124 16.28 26.97 9.26
CA GLU A 124 16.62 27.49 7.93
C GLU A 124 15.61 28.54 7.43
N LYS A 125 14.31 28.34 7.69
CA LYS A 125 13.27 29.32 7.29
C LYS A 125 13.24 30.57 8.15
N LEU A 126 13.69 30.47 9.41
CA LEU A 126 13.85 31.61 10.31
C LEU A 126 15.18 32.36 10.09
N THR A 127 16.12 31.78 9.33
CA THR A 127 17.40 32.43 9.03
C THR A 127 17.17 33.72 8.24
N GLY A 128 17.74 34.83 8.72
CA GLY A 128 17.59 36.16 8.10
C GLY A 128 16.32 36.91 8.50
N GLN A 129 15.49 36.35 9.39
CA GLN A 129 14.50 37.12 10.14
C GLN A 129 15.19 37.89 11.29
N GLU A 130 14.54 38.94 11.81
CA GLU A 130 15.04 39.79 12.89
C GLU A 130 15.32 39.01 14.21
N ASP A 131 15.85 39.68 15.24
CA ASP A 131 16.53 39.04 16.37
C ASP A 131 15.70 38.09 17.26
N ASP A 132 14.36 38.10 17.20
CA ASP A 132 13.48 37.24 18.00
C ASP A 132 12.83 36.12 17.16
N ARG A 133 13.50 34.97 17.11
CA ARG A 133 13.09 33.80 16.31
C ARG A 133 12.66 32.66 17.22
N THR A 134 11.42 32.20 17.06
CA THR A 134 10.87 31.12 17.90
C THR A 134 10.43 29.92 17.06
N ILE A 135 10.84 28.72 17.46
CA ILE A 135 10.27 27.47 16.97
C ILE A 135 9.35 26.93 18.05
N VAL A 136 8.12 26.57 17.68
CA VAL A 136 7.17 25.91 18.57
C VAL A 136 6.88 24.53 18.03
N LEU A 137 7.46 23.51 18.67
CA LEU A 137 7.23 22.11 18.32
C LEU A 137 6.07 21.55 19.14
N VAL A 138 5.05 21.00 18.48
CA VAL A 138 3.98 20.22 19.11
C VAL A 138 4.11 18.77 18.66
N SER A 139 4.42 17.86 19.58
CA SER A 139 4.76 16.46 19.26
C SER A 139 4.21 15.47 20.28
N ASP A 140 3.84 14.27 19.83
CA ASP A 140 3.34 13.20 20.69
C ASP A 140 4.28 11.98 20.83
N GLY A 141 5.45 12.00 20.16
CA GLY A 141 6.36 10.86 20.15
C GLY A 141 7.85 11.20 20.08
N ILE A 142 8.65 10.13 20.05
CA ILE A 142 10.11 10.17 19.84
C ILE A 142 10.47 10.33 18.37
N GLU A 143 11.75 10.64 18.10
CA GLU A 143 12.30 10.64 16.76
C GLU A 143 12.31 9.21 16.19
N THR A 144 11.76 9.01 14.98
CA THR A 144 11.67 7.69 14.32
C THR A 144 12.46 7.58 13.01
N CYS A 145 13.29 8.59 12.73
CA CYS A 145 14.06 8.72 11.49
C CYS A 145 15.57 8.81 11.71
N GLU A 146 16.07 8.16 12.76
CA GLU A 146 17.51 8.00 13.07
C GLU A 146 18.25 9.34 13.32
N GLY A 147 17.51 10.42 13.56
CA GLY A 147 18.06 11.71 13.96
C GLY A 147 18.36 11.82 15.46
N ASP A 148 19.06 12.88 15.83
CA ASP A 148 19.23 13.30 17.23
C ASP A 148 18.73 14.74 17.39
N PRO A 149 17.45 14.93 17.78
CA PRO A 149 16.86 16.26 17.83
C PRO A 149 17.44 17.08 18.98
N CYS A 150 17.92 16.46 20.05
CA CYS A 150 18.52 17.19 21.17
C CYS A 150 19.91 17.73 20.81
N ALA A 151 20.75 16.91 20.17
CA ALA A 151 22.05 17.37 19.67
C ALA A 151 21.90 18.47 18.61
N LEU A 152 20.90 18.37 17.73
CA LEU A 152 20.60 19.43 16.77
C LEU A 152 20.13 20.71 17.46
N ALA A 153 19.22 20.63 18.43
CA ALA A 153 18.75 21.81 19.17
C ALA A 153 19.93 22.54 19.84
N GLU A 154 20.86 21.80 20.46
CA GLU A 154 22.08 22.37 21.04
C GLU A 154 22.97 23.06 19.98
N ALA A 155 23.11 22.46 18.79
CA ALA A 155 23.89 23.03 17.70
C ALA A 155 23.24 24.32 17.15
N LEU A 156 21.93 24.32 16.97
CA LEU A 156 21.16 25.47 16.51
C LEU A 156 21.28 26.63 17.51
N GLN A 157 21.10 26.38 18.81
CA GLN A 157 21.22 27.40 19.84
C GLN A 157 22.63 28.00 19.93
N LYS A 158 23.67 27.18 19.73
CA LYS A 158 25.05 27.68 19.68
C LYS A 158 25.33 28.53 18.46
N SER A 159 24.66 28.24 17.33
CA SER A 159 24.82 29.00 16.09
C SER A 159 24.02 30.30 16.09
N ASP A 160 22.90 30.34 16.82
CA ASP A 160 21.99 31.46 16.91
C ASP A 160 21.39 31.55 18.32
N ALA A 161 21.94 32.44 19.14
CA ALA A 161 21.46 32.63 20.52
C ALA A 161 20.09 33.32 20.62
N GLY A 162 19.59 33.93 19.53
CA GLY A 162 18.27 34.55 19.44
C GLY A 162 17.16 33.56 19.05
N LEU A 163 17.54 32.36 18.60
CA LEU A 163 16.59 31.28 18.38
C LEU A 163 16.13 30.73 19.73
N LYS A 164 14.82 30.46 19.86
CA LYS A 164 14.23 29.73 20.99
C LYS A 164 13.42 28.57 20.47
N ILE A 165 13.55 27.40 21.09
CA ILE A 165 12.76 26.20 20.74
C ILE A 165 11.86 25.84 21.92
N HIS A 166 10.60 26.25 21.85
CA HIS A 166 9.57 25.78 22.78
C HIS A 166 9.01 24.44 22.29
N VAL A 167 8.79 23.52 23.22
CA VAL A 167 8.28 22.18 22.90
C VAL A 167 7.07 21.88 23.76
N VAL A 168 5.96 21.54 23.11
CA VAL A 168 4.73 21.07 23.73
C VAL A 168 4.64 19.56 23.50
N GLY A 169 4.84 18.79 24.57
CA GLY A 169 4.70 17.33 24.54
C GLY A 169 3.25 16.94 24.76
N TYR A 170 2.57 16.42 23.73
CA TYR A 170 1.14 16.18 23.75
C TYR A 170 0.78 14.70 23.88
N GLY A 171 0.38 14.26 25.07
CA GLY A 171 0.04 12.85 25.34
C GLY A 171 1.23 11.92 25.09
N VAL A 172 2.40 12.32 25.60
CA VAL A 172 3.71 11.66 25.44
C VAL A 172 3.97 10.64 26.55
N ASP A 173 4.75 9.60 26.25
CA ASP A 173 5.32 8.71 27.27
C ASP A 173 6.60 9.29 27.89
N VAL A 174 7.20 8.57 28.84
CA VAL A 174 8.38 9.01 29.60
C VAL A 174 9.61 9.21 28.70
N ASP A 175 9.78 8.36 27.68
CA ASP A 175 10.94 8.42 26.79
C ASP A 175 10.80 9.60 25.81
N ALA A 176 9.59 9.79 25.25
CA ALA A 176 9.24 10.96 24.43
C ALA A 176 9.38 12.25 25.24
N GLN A 177 8.86 12.30 26.47
CA GLN A 177 9.02 13.46 27.35
C GLN A 177 10.49 13.82 27.56
N LYS A 178 11.35 12.85 27.87
CA LYS A 178 12.78 13.10 28.09
C LYS A 178 13.47 13.68 26.86
N GLN A 179 13.20 13.13 25.68
CA GLN A 179 13.78 13.63 24.42
C GLN A 179 13.29 15.06 24.12
N LEU A 180 11.99 15.30 24.21
CA LEU A 180 11.37 16.60 23.90
C LEU A 180 11.77 17.68 24.91
N GLN A 181 11.91 17.33 26.19
CA GLN A 181 12.44 18.23 27.20
C GLN A 181 13.89 18.61 26.91
N CYS A 182 14.73 17.64 26.54
CA CYS A 182 16.12 17.87 26.12
C CYS A 182 16.19 18.87 24.95
N VAL A 183 15.32 18.73 23.94
CA VAL A 183 15.21 19.65 22.80
C VAL A 183 14.90 21.07 23.27
N ALA A 184 13.90 21.26 24.14
CA ALA A 184 13.53 22.58 24.63
C ALA A 184 14.66 23.24 25.44
N GLU A 185 15.24 22.50 26.38
CA GLU A 185 16.33 22.98 27.25
C GLU A 185 17.57 23.38 26.44
N LYS A 186 17.96 22.53 25.49
CA LYS A 186 19.14 22.78 24.62
C LYS A 186 18.88 23.84 23.57
N GLY A 187 17.63 24.01 23.14
CA GLY A 187 17.18 25.05 22.23
C GLY A 187 16.82 26.38 22.92
N GLY A 188 17.22 26.59 24.17
CA GLY A 188 17.01 27.86 24.88
C GLY A 188 15.55 28.24 25.13
N GLY A 189 14.63 27.28 24.99
CA GLY A 189 13.20 27.46 25.21
C GLY A 189 12.70 26.75 26.45
N ALA A 190 11.41 26.42 26.43
CA ALA A 190 10.69 25.81 27.56
C ALA A 190 9.89 24.60 27.08
N TYR A 191 9.82 23.58 27.94
CA TYR A 191 9.03 22.38 27.71
C TYR A 191 7.69 22.46 28.44
N PHE A 192 6.61 22.13 27.74
CA PHE A 192 5.25 22.16 28.26
C PHE A 192 4.62 20.76 28.14
N PRO A 193 4.34 20.07 29.25
CA PRO A 193 3.60 18.82 29.22
C PRO A 193 2.11 19.09 29.00
N ALA A 194 1.49 18.37 28.07
CA ALA A 194 0.05 18.46 27.79
C ALA A 194 -0.54 17.06 27.68
N ASN A 195 -1.18 16.57 28.75
CA ASN A 195 -1.76 15.22 28.77
C ASN A 195 -3.22 15.17 28.29
N ASP A 196 -3.87 16.33 28.18
CA ASP A 196 -5.26 16.45 27.77
C ASP A 196 -5.50 17.74 26.97
N THR A 197 -6.76 17.99 26.60
CA THR A 197 -7.13 19.19 25.83
C THR A 197 -6.87 20.47 26.60
N SER A 198 -7.16 20.51 27.91
CA SER A 198 -6.93 21.69 28.75
C SER A 198 -5.45 22.04 28.84
N GLY A 199 -4.61 21.05 29.10
CA GLY A 199 -3.16 21.22 29.16
C GLY A 199 -2.58 21.68 27.83
N LEU A 200 -3.10 21.19 26.69
CA LEU A 200 -2.65 21.65 25.38
C LEU A 200 -3.04 23.11 25.13
N VAL A 201 -4.25 23.53 25.50
CA VAL A 201 -4.70 24.93 25.40
C VAL A 201 -3.83 25.83 26.28
N GLU A 202 -3.57 25.42 27.51
CA GLU A 202 -2.76 26.18 28.46
C GLU A 202 -1.32 26.32 27.98
N ALA A 203 -0.68 25.21 27.60
CA ALA A 203 0.69 25.19 27.07
C ALA A 203 0.84 26.10 25.85
N LEU A 204 -0.02 25.94 24.84
CA LEU A 204 0.07 26.75 23.63
C LEU A 204 -0.25 28.22 23.89
N SER A 205 -1.18 28.53 24.81
CA SER A 205 -1.48 29.91 25.17
C SER A 205 -0.28 30.58 25.83
N GLN A 206 0.38 29.92 26.79
CA GLN A 206 1.61 30.43 27.43
C GLN A 206 2.72 30.67 26.41
N VAL A 207 2.93 29.74 25.48
CA VAL A 207 3.93 29.89 24.41
C VAL A 207 3.61 31.07 23.49
N THR A 208 2.35 31.23 23.08
CA THR A 208 1.99 32.38 22.23
C THR A 208 2.03 33.71 22.95
N GLU A 209 1.74 33.73 24.26
CA GLU A 209 1.89 34.92 25.08
C GLU A 209 3.36 35.30 25.18
N SER A 210 4.27 34.37 25.44
CA SER A 210 5.72 34.67 25.46
C SER A 210 6.26 35.11 24.12
N ILE A 211 5.73 34.60 23.01
CA ILE A 211 6.06 35.09 21.66
C ILE A 211 5.58 36.53 21.48
N ALA A 212 4.38 36.86 21.95
CA ALA A 212 3.79 38.18 21.79
C ALA A 212 4.42 39.24 22.71
N THR A 213 4.84 38.86 23.92
CA THR A 213 5.41 39.76 24.93
C THR A 213 6.94 39.80 24.92
N GLN A 214 7.58 38.89 24.16
CA GLN A 214 9.04 38.67 24.14
C GLN A 214 9.64 38.36 25.53
N GLU A 215 8.81 37.94 26.49
CA GLU A 215 9.26 37.59 27.84
C GLU A 215 9.95 36.22 27.84
N THR A 216 11.08 36.13 28.53
CA THR A 216 11.70 34.83 28.83
C THR A 216 10.87 34.09 29.86
N ILE A 217 10.30 32.95 29.48
CA ILE A 217 9.64 32.05 30.41
C ILE A 217 10.70 31.48 31.36
N VAL A 218 10.70 31.95 32.61
CA VAL A 218 11.46 31.33 33.69
C VAL A 218 10.63 30.15 34.18
N VAL A 219 10.91 28.95 33.65
CA VAL A 219 10.40 27.73 34.26
C VAL A 219 11.20 27.54 35.54
N GLU A 220 10.59 27.83 36.69
CA GLU A 220 11.17 27.52 37.98
C GLU A 220 11.32 26.00 38.06
N ALA A 221 12.56 25.51 37.92
CA ALA A 221 12.88 24.11 38.14
C ALA A 221 12.44 23.77 39.57
N PRO A 222 11.59 22.75 39.80
CA PRO A 222 11.14 22.43 41.14
C PRO A 222 12.35 22.11 42.02
N GLU A 223 12.47 22.81 43.15
CA GLU A 223 13.44 22.46 44.20
C GLU A 223 13.13 21.03 44.67
N VAL A 224 14.02 20.09 44.34
CA VAL A 224 13.93 18.72 44.81
C VAL A 224 14.35 18.71 46.29
N THR A 225 13.37 18.79 47.18
CA THR A 225 13.56 18.50 48.61
C THR A 225 13.83 17.01 48.79
N GLU A 226 14.87 16.66 49.55
CA GLU A 226 15.34 15.28 49.86
C GLU A 226 14.34 14.39 50.65
N ALA A 227 13.06 14.72 50.68
CA ALA A 227 12.01 13.78 51.09
C ALA A 227 11.38 13.21 49.81
N ALA A 228 11.94 12.08 49.34
CA ALA A 228 11.33 11.33 48.25
C ALA A 228 9.96 10.79 48.69
N ASP A 229 8.90 11.56 48.45
CA ASP A 229 7.54 11.05 48.49
C ASP A 229 7.45 9.87 47.54
N THR A 230 6.83 8.79 48.01
CA THR A 230 6.64 7.59 47.20
C THR A 230 5.64 7.93 46.09
N ILE A 231 6.14 8.21 44.88
CA ILE A 231 5.29 8.38 43.70
C ILE A 231 4.65 7.03 43.42
N GLN A 232 3.34 6.92 43.63
CA GLN A 232 2.56 5.79 43.15
C GLN A 232 2.36 5.95 41.65
N LEU A 233 3.22 5.29 40.86
CA LEU A 233 3.06 5.21 39.42
C LEU A 233 1.94 4.21 39.10
N GLN A 234 0.78 4.71 38.70
CA GLN A 234 -0.29 3.87 38.16
C GLN A 234 0.04 3.54 36.70
N ILE A 235 0.71 2.41 36.47
CA ILE A 235 0.97 1.89 35.13
C ILE A 235 -0.34 1.29 34.61
N ALA A 236 -0.78 1.76 33.44
CA ALA A 236 -1.86 1.13 32.71
C ALA A 236 -1.46 -0.32 32.40
N GLY A 237 -2.14 -1.29 33.04
CA GLY A 237 -1.97 -2.70 32.74
C GLY A 237 -2.39 -3.02 31.29
N PRO A 238 -1.99 -4.18 30.75
CA PRO A 238 -2.37 -4.56 29.39
C PRO A 238 -3.89 -4.67 29.25
N GLY A 239 -4.39 -4.36 28.06
CA GLY A 239 -5.70 -4.82 27.61
C GLY A 239 -5.59 -6.20 26.96
N THR A 240 -6.70 -6.69 26.42
CA THR A 240 -6.76 -7.98 25.71
C THR A 240 -7.43 -7.78 24.36
N ILE A 241 -6.82 -8.28 23.29
CA ILE A 241 -7.49 -8.45 22.01
C ILE A 241 -8.03 -9.88 21.98
N GLN A 242 -9.34 -10.03 21.79
CA GLN A 242 -10.02 -11.32 21.72
C GLN A 242 -10.60 -11.49 20.31
N LEU A 243 -10.23 -12.58 19.65
CA LEU A 243 -10.83 -12.95 18.38
C LEU A 243 -12.22 -13.55 18.61
N LYS A 244 -13.16 -13.11 17.79
CA LYS A 244 -14.50 -13.67 17.69
C LYS A 244 -14.65 -14.32 16.33
N LEU A 245 -14.40 -15.63 16.28
CA LEU A 245 -14.42 -16.41 15.06
C LEU A 245 -15.85 -16.81 14.69
N ALA A 246 -16.23 -16.67 13.42
CA ALA A 246 -17.44 -17.29 12.90
C ALA A 246 -17.33 -18.83 12.87
N ASP A 247 -18.45 -19.55 12.89
CA ASP A 247 -18.48 -21.02 13.00
C ASP A 247 -17.69 -21.77 11.91
N TRP A 248 -17.54 -21.16 10.73
CA TRP A 248 -16.79 -21.73 9.60
C TRP A 248 -15.29 -21.43 9.67
N VAL A 249 -14.86 -20.51 10.54
CA VAL A 249 -13.46 -20.10 10.68
C VAL A 249 -12.74 -21.03 11.64
N LYS A 250 -11.74 -21.73 11.13
CA LYS A 250 -10.79 -22.51 11.95
C LYS A 250 -9.72 -21.59 12.51
N MET A 251 -9.23 -21.90 13.71
CA MET A 251 -8.05 -21.23 14.28
C MET A 251 -6.87 -21.28 13.31
N PRO A 252 -6.17 -20.16 13.09
CA PRO A 252 -5.07 -20.08 12.16
C PRO A 252 -3.85 -20.83 12.69
N LYS A 253 -2.87 -21.09 11.82
CA LYS A 253 -1.55 -21.56 12.28
C LYS A 253 -0.93 -20.57 13.26
N TYR A 254 -1.06 -19.27 12.98
CA TYR A 254 -0.85 -18.17 13.92
C TYR A 254 -1.51 -16.91 13.38
N TRP A 255 -1.69 -15.94 14.26
CA TRP A 255 -1.91 -14.55 13.88
C TRP A 255 -0.97 -13.66 14.68
N LYS A 256 -0.77 -12.45 14.22
CA LYS A 256 0.09 -11.48 14.88
C LYS A 256 -0.58 -10.12 14.93
N ILE A 257 -0.18 -9.37 15.95
CA ILE A 257 -0.42 -7.94 16.03
C ILE A 257 0.85 -7.22 15.62
N THR A 258 0.70 -6.24 14.75
CA THR A 258 1.81 -5.40 14.27
C THR A 258 1.54 -3.94 14.57
N ASN A 259 2.61 -3.16 14.58
CA ASN A 259 2.47 -1.70 14.58
C ASN A 259 1.82 -1.27 13.25
N PRO A 260 0.70 -0.52 13.25
CA PRO A 260 -0.01 -0.14 12.04
C PRO A 260 0.81 0.78 11.12
N GLU A 261 1.83 1.46 11.63
CA GLU A 261 2.69 2.39 10.88
C GLU A 261 3.91 1.69 10.29
N THR A 262 4.68 0.98 11.12
CA THR A 262 5.94 0.36 10.70
C THR A 262 5.78 -1.06 10.18
N ALA A 263 4.63 -1.69 10.44
CA ALA A 263 4.36 -3.12 10.23
C ALA A 263 5.25 -4.06 11.07
N ASP A 264 5.95 -3.54 12.08
CA ASP A 264 6.77 -4.35 12.97
C ASP A 264 5.90 -5.31 13.78
N GLU A 265 6.35 -6.57 13.89
CA GLU A 265 5.70 -7.59 14.69
C GLU A 265 5.83 -7.27 16.19
N ILE A 266 4.70 -7.15 16.88
CA ILE A 266 4.66 -6.88 18.32
C ILE A 266 4.47 -8.19 19.09
N ALA A 267 3.53 -9.01 18.65
CA ALA A 267 3.32 -10.33 19.20
C ALA A 267 2.73 -11.25 18.14
N LYS A 268 3.11 -12.53 18.22
CA LYS A 268 2.60 -13.62 17.38
C LYS A 268 2.07 -14.71 18.29
N VAL A 269 0.83 -15.13 18.05
CA VAL A 269 0.09 -16.02 18.94
C VAL A 269 -0.63 -17.11 18.16
N THR A 270 -0.96 -18.20 18.86
CA THR A 270 -1.68 -19.35 18.31
C THR A 270 -3.05 -19.57 18.95
N GLU A 271 -3.32 -18.82 20.02
CA GLU A 271 -4.55 -18.79 20.78
C GLU A 271 -5.52 -17.75 20.20
N ASP A 272 -6.76 -17.73 20.67
CA ASP A 272 -7.80 -16.80 20.22
C ASP A 272 -7.68 -15.40 20.85
N SER A 273 -6.68 -15.17 21.70
CA SER A 273 -6.46 -13.89 22.38
C SER A 273 -5.00 -13.56 22.60
N VAL A 274 -4.71 -12.26 22.73
CA VAL A 274 -3.38 -11.75 23.09
C VAL A 274 -3.52 -10.55 24.01
N SER A 275 -2.66 -10.47 25.02
CA SER A 275 -2.51 -9.27 25.84
C SER A 275 -1.64 -8.25 25.11
N ALA A 276 -2.10 -7.00 25.06
CA ALA A 276 -1.38 -5.92 24.42
C ALA A 276 -1.45 -4.68 25.31
N MET A 277 -0.41 -3.85 25.28
CA MET A 277 -0.46 -2.55 25.94
C MET A 277 -1.55 -1.68 25.31
N PRO A 278 -2.05 -0.65 26.01
CA PRO A 278 -2.95 0.31 25.38
C PRO A 278 -2.30 0.92 24.13
N GLY A 279 -3.02 0.94 23.01
CA GLY A 279 -2.44 1.37 21.73
C GLY A 279 -3.23 0.91 20.51
N ALA A 280 -2.75 1.27 19.32
CA ALA A 280 -3.33 0.88 18.04
C ALA A 280 -2.52 -0.27 17.42
N TYR A 281 -3.22 -1.29 16.93
CA TYR A 281 -2.64 -2.53 16.43
C TYR A 281 -3.29 -2.94 15.12
N GLN A 282 -2.48 -3.42 14.17
CA GLN A 282 -2.98 -4.08 12.97
C GLN A 282 -2.91 -5.60 13.15
N LEU A 283 -3.93 -6.32 12.71
CA LEU A 283 -3.90 -7.79 12.73
C LEU A 283 -3.40 -8.35 11.40
N VAL A 284 -2.54 -9.37 11.49
CA VAL A 284 -2.09 -10.16 10.34
C VAL A 284 -2.37 -11.63 10.61
N TRP A 285 -3.04 -12.28 9.66
CA TRP A 285 -3.60 -13.61 9.78
C TRP A 285 -2.84 -14.61 8.92
N ARG A 286 -2.39 -15.74 9.49
CA ARG A 286 -1.82 -16.84 8.70
C ARG A 286 -2.62 -18.12 8.86
N HIS A 287 -3.42 -18.42 7.85
CA HIS A 287 -4.36 -19.53 7.90
C HIS A 287 -3.66 -20.90 8.06
N LEU A 288 -2.64 -21.21 7.25
CA LEU A 288 -1.96 -22.51 7.23
C LEU A 288 -0.42 -22.37 7.33
N GLU A 289 0.22 -23.46 7.73
CA GLU A 289 1.68 -23.57 7.78
C GLU A 289 2.32 -23.49 6.40
N HIS A 290 1.76 -24.25 5.45
CA HIS A 290 2.14 -24.29 4.04
C HIS A 290 0.97 -23.90 3.16
N GLY A 291 1.26 -23.34 1.98
CA GLY A 291 0.25 -23.05 0.95
C GLY A 291 -0.67 -21.86 1.23
N ALA A 292 -0.46 -21.09 2.30
CA ALA A 292 -1.19 -19.84 2.56
C ALA A 292 -0.20 -18.71 2.90
N GLN A 293 -0.44 -17.53 2.34
CA GLN A 293 0.27 -16.30 2.69
C GLN A 293 -0.33 -15.64 3.94
N GLU A 294 0.40 -14.67 4.49
CA GLU A 294 -0.11 -13.81 5.56
C GLU A 294 -1.06 -12.75 4.99
N VAL A 295 -2.24 -12.62 5.58
CA VAL A 295 -3.28 -11.66 5.19
C VAL A 295 -3.39 -10.58 6.24
N THR A 296 -3.08 -9.33 5.89
CA THR A 296 -3.31 -8.18 6.77
C THR A 296 -4.78 -7.79 6.75
N LEU A 297 -5.42 -7.81 7.92
CA LEU A 297 -6.77 -7.27 8.06
C LEU A 297 -6.70 -5.75 8.00
N PRO A 298 -7.60 -5.04 7.31
CA PRO A 298 -7.51 -3.59 7.14
C PRO A 298 -7.88 -2.79 8.40
N GLU A 299 -8.62 -3.39 9.33
CA GLU A 299 -9.11 -2.72 10.53
C GLU A 299 -8.01 -2.59 11.59
N VAL A 300 -7.74 -1.34 12.02
CA VAL A 300 -6.83 -1.05 13.14
C VAL A 300 -7.60 -1.17 14.46
N VAL A 301 -7.10 -2.01 15.34
CA VAL A 301 -7.70 -2.33 16.63
C VAL A 301 -7.10 -1.42 17.70
N SER A 302 -7.95 -0.69 18.43
CA SER A 302 -7.53 0.13 19.57
C SER A 302 -7.72 -0.65 20.86
N VAL A 303 -6.64 -0.85 21.62
CA VAL A 303 -6.64 -1.53 22.91
C VAL A 303 -6.59 -0.50 24.03
N SER A 304 -7.40 -0.72 25.07
CA SER A 304 -7.43 0.09 26.29
C SER A 304 -7.07 -0.76 27.50
N SER A 305 -6.50 -0.14 28.53
CA SER A 305 -6.00 -0.81 29.72
C SER A 305 -7.11 -1.60 30.43
N GLY A 306 -6.85 -2.87 30.74
CA GLY A 306 -7.79 -3.74 31.46
C GLY A 306 -9.09 -4.05 30.70
N GLN A 307 -9.24 -3.62 29.45
CA GLN A 307 -10.40 -3.90 28.62
C GLN A 307 -10.13 -5.02 27.61
N THR A 308 -11.18 -5.77 27.30
CA THR A 308 -11.18 -6.74 26.20
C THR A 308 -11.77 -6.09 24.95
N THR A 309 -10.99 -6.05 23.88
CA THR A 309 -11.42 -5.60 22.55
C THR A 309 -11.71 -6.82 21.70
N GLU A 310 -12.98 -7.03 21.34
CA GLU A 310 -13.38 -8.11 20.45
C GLU A 310 -13.14 -7.75 18.98
N VAL A 311 -12.52 -8.65 18.22
CA VAL A 311 -12.29 -8.51 16.78
C VAL A 311 -12.98 -9.64 16.06
N ALA A 312 -14.01 -9.31 15.28
CA ALA A 312 -14.75 -10.30 14.51
C ALA A 312 -13.94 -10.77 13.30
N ILE A 313 -13.79 -12.09 13.18
CA ILE A 313 -13.25 -12.77 12.00
C ILE A 313 -14.40 -13.56 11.40
N ASP A 314 -15.20 -12.88 10.59
CA ASP A 314 -16.50 -13.35 10.11
C ASP A 314 -16.74 -13.10 8.61
N THR A 315 -15.75 -12.51 7.93
CA THR A 315 -15.76 -12.26 6.49
C THR A 315 -14.80 -13.21 5.80
N GLY A 316 -15.23 -13.82 4.70
CA GLY A 316 -14.35 -14.69 3.94
C GLY A 316 -14.91 -15.23 2.65
N LEU A 317 -14.10 -16.09 2.02
CA LEU A 317 -14.36 -16.67 0.72
C LEU A 317 -14.15 -18.18 0.78
N GLN A 318 -15.01 -18.92 0.09
CA GLN A 318 -14.79 -20.32 -0.23
C GLN A 318 -14.98 -20.53 -1.73
N LEU A 319 -13.93 -20.98 -2.42
CA LEU A 319 -14.04 -21.49 -3.77
C LEU A 319 -14.49 -22.95 -3.73
N VAL A 320 -15.55 -23.28 -4.47
CA VAL A 320 -16.16 -24.61 -4.50
C VAL A 320 -15.83 -25.25 -5.85
N PRO A 321 -14.75 -26.05 -5.96
CA PRO A 321 -14.42 -26.76 -7.19
C PRO A 321 -15.49 -27.82 -7.55
N PRO A 322 -15.60 -28.22 -8.83
CA PRO A 322 -16.53 -29.25 -9.26
C PRO A 322 -16.25 -30.58 -8.57
N THR A 323 -17.29 -31.39 -8.37
CA THR A 323 -17.13 -32.72 -7.77
C THR A 323 -16.54 -33.70 -8.80
N GLY A 324 -15.43 -34.35 -8.45
CA GLY A 324 -14.80 -35.39 -9.29
C GLY A 324 -13.82 -34.88 -10.33
N GLU A 325 -13.64 -33.56 -10.45
CA GLU A 325 -12.62 -32.93 -11.30
C GLU A 325 -11.34 -32.62 -10.52
N ASP A 326 -10.22 -32.55 -11.24
CA ASP A 326 -8.96 -32.12 -10.66
C ASP A 326 -9.05 -30.65 -10.22
N LYS A 327 -8.68 -30.40 -8.97
CA LYS A 327 -8.69 -29.06 -8.40
C LYS A 327 -7.54 -28.25 -9.01
N PRO A 328 -7.71 -26.93 -9.22
CA PRO A 328 -6.62 -26.07 -9.62
C PRO A 328 -5.41 -26.19 -8.67
N TYR A 329 -4.22 -25.82 -9.15
CA TYR A 329 -3.03 -25.79 -8.33
C TYR A 329 -3.10 -24.69 -7.26
N TYR A 330 -3.55 -23.48 -7.64
CA TYR A 330 -3.69 -22.37 -6.70
C TYR A 330 -4.70 -21.32 -7.20
N TRP A 331 -5.13 -20.46 -6.28
CA TRP A 331 -5.92 -19.26 -6.58
C TRP A 331 -5.43 -18.06 -5.76
N GLN A 332 -5.66 -16.85 -6.27
CA GLN A 332 -5.30 -15.61 -5.59
C GLN A 332 -6.33 -14.50 -5.83
N LEU A 333 -6.30 -13.51 -4.94
CA LEU A 333 -7.10 -12.31 -5.03
C LEU A 333 -6.20 -11.09 -5.21
N LEU A 334 -6.45 -10.32 -6.26
CA LEU A 334 -5.76 -9.07 -6.53
C LEU A 334 -6.62 -7.89 -6.11
N THR A 335 -6.02 -6.87 -5.49
CA THR A 335 -6.73 -5.66 -5.04
C THR A 335 -6.75 -4.53 -6.06
N ASN A 336 -5.87 -4.58 -7.07
CA ASN A 336 -5.82 -3.63 -8.17
C ASN A 336 -5.45 -4.34 -9.50
N ASP A 337 -6.08 -3.93 -10.59
CA ASP A 337 -5.85 -4.48 -11.92
C ASP A 337 -4.45 -4.12 -12.46
N SER A 338 -3.78 -3.07 -11.94
CA SER A 338 -2.38 -2.77 -12.31
C SER A 338 -1.38 -3.82 -11.81
N ASP A 339 -1.77 -4.67 -10.86
CA ASP A 339 -0.91 -5.75 -10.34
C ASP A 339 -0.89 -6.96 -11.29
N LEU A 340 -1.80 -7.01 -12.28
CA LEU A 340 -1.80 -7.99 -13.36
C LEU A 340 -0.50 -7.93 -14.19
N GLU A 341 0.09 -6.74 -14.39
CA GLU A 341 1.33 -6.57 -15.18
C GLU A 341 2.60 -7.02 -14.42
N ASN A 342 2.58 -7.03 -13.08
CA ASN A 342 3.72 -7.40 -12.22
C ASN A 342 3.66 -8.84 -11.68
N SER A 343 2.58 -9.56 -11.99
CA SER A 343 2.18 -10.86 -11.43
C SER A 343 3.15 -12.02 -11.71
N PHE A 344 4.06 -11.90 -12.68
CA PHE A 344 4.91 -13.03 -13.06
C PHE A 344 5.95 -13.42 -11.99
N ARG A 345 6.23 -12.59 -10.97
CA ARG A 345 7.23 -12.90 -9.91
C ARG A 345 6.97 -12.36 -8.50
N LYS A 346 6.01 -11.46 -8.28
CA LYS A 346 5.73 -10.92 -6.94
C LYS A 346 4.49 -11.57 -6.33
N ARG A 347 4.73 -12.33 -5.26
CA ARG A 347 3.70 -12.94 -4.41
C ARG A 347 2.92 -11.81 -3.73
N GLU A 348 1.70 -11.55 -4.17
CA GLU A 348 0.76 -10.75 -3.38
C GLU A 348 0.33 -11.54 -2.12
N PRO A 349 -0.04 -10.85 -1.03
CA PRO A 349 -0.30 -11.47 0.27
C PRO A 349 -1.53 -12.41 0.35
N ALA A 350 -2.31 -12.59 -0.72
CA ALA A 350 -3.54 -13.38 -0.73
C ALA A 350 -3.55 -14.47 -1.81
N ALA A 351 -2.58 -15.40 -1.74
CA ALA A 351 -2.53 -16.60 -2.59
C ALA A 351 -2.65 -17.88 -1.75
N TRP A 352 -3.43 -18.83 -2.26
CA TRP A 352 -3.73 -20.11 -1.63
C TRP A 352 -3.46 -21.29 -2.57
N TYR A 353 -2.66 -22.24 -2.10
CA TYR A 353 -2.25 -23.44 -2.83
C TYR A 353 -2.95 -24.65 -2.24
N TRP A 354 -3.72 -25.37 -3.07
CA TRP A 354 -4.48 -26.55 -2.64
C TRP A 354 -5.48 -26.30 -1.49
N VAL A 355 -5.83 -25.04 -1.18
CA VAL A 355 -6.78 -24.67 -0.12
C VAL A 355 -8.15 -24.39 -0.73
N TRP A 356 -9.15 -25.16 -0.29
CA TRP A 356 -10.54 -25.11 -0.78
C TRP A 356 -11.60 -25.05 0.33
N ASP A 357 -11.14 -25.10 1.58
CA ASP A 357 -11.97 -24.77 2.73
C ASP A 357 -12.26 -23.26 2.74
N ALA A 358 -13.28 -22.83 3.48
CA ALA A 358 -13.55 -21.42 3.68
C ALA A 358 -12.37 -20.73 4.38
N VAL A 359 -11.90 -19.62 3.82
CA VAL A 359 -10.77 -18.84 4.35
C VAL A 359 -11.20 -17.42 4.71
N PRO A 360 -10.71 -16.87 5.85
CA PRO A 360 -10.91 -15.47 6.17
C PRO A 360 -10.25 -14.57 5.13
N VAL A 361 -11.00 -13.61 4.61
CA VAL A 361 -10.56 -12.60 3.66
C VAL A 361 -11.21 -11.28 4.06
N PRO A 362 -10.48 -10.15 4.06
CA PRO A 362 -11.09 -8.86 4.32
C PRO A 362 -12.26 -8.54 3.38
N PRO A 363 -13.23 -7.73 3.82
CA PRO A 363 -14.24 -7.19 2.92
C PRO A 363 -13.60 -6.27 1.90
N GLY A 364 -14.10 -6.29 0.67
CA GLY A 364 -13.56 -5.48 -0.43
C GLY A 364 -13.87 -6.07 -1.81
N ASP A 365 -13.41 -5.35 -2.83
CA ASP A 365 -13.50 -5.79 -4.23
C ASP A 365 -12.16 -6.36 -4.68
N TYR A 366 -12.21 -7.53 -5.31
CA TYR A 366 -11.04 -8.28 -5.73
C TYR A 366 -11.18 -8.77 -7.16
N THR A 367 -10.07 -8.98 -7.84
CA THR A 367 -10.00 -9.75 -9.09
C THR A 367 -9.57 -11.18 -8.75
N LEU A 368 -10.38 -12.17 -9.13
CA LEU A 368 -10.12 -13.59 -8.84
C LEU A 368 -9.26 -14.21 -9.94
N ILE A 369 -8.08 -14.70 -9.56
CA ILE A 369 -7.17 -15.40 -10.46
C ILE A 369 -7.05 -16.86 -10.04
N VAL A 370 -7.07 -17.77 -11.01
CA VAL A 370 -6.88 -19.21 -10.80
C VAL A 370 -5.79 -19.73 -11.70
N ARG A 371 -4.98 -20.67 -11.20
CA ARG A 371 -4.00 -21.42 -11.99
C ARG A 371 -4.29 -22.90 -11.90
N GLN A 372 -4.46 -23.54 -13.05
CA GLN A 372 -4.86 -24.94 -13.13
C GLN A 372 -3.75 -25.92 -12.71
N SER A 373 -2.49 -25.71 -13.12
CA SER A 373 -1.36 -26.62 -12.81
C SER A 373 -0.10 -25.88 -12.36
N GLU A 374 0.83 -26.63 -11.76
CA GLU A 374 2.09 -26.11 -11.23
C GLU A 374 3.04 -25.61 -12.34
N HIS A 375 3.26 -26.41 -13.37
CA HIS A 375 4.39 -26.20 -14.28
C HIS A 375 4.02 -25.50 -15.60
N ASP A 376 2.84 -25.73 -16.16
CA ASP A 376 2.65 -25.50 -17.62
C ASP A 376 1.37 -24.73 -18.01
N HIS A 377 0.51 -24.34 -17.06
CA HIS A 377 -0.70 -23.56 -17.38
C HIS A 377 -0.61 -22.09 -16.96
N ALA A 378 -1.16 -21.22 -17.81
CA ALA A 378 -1.30 -19.80 -17.55
C ALA A 378 -2.36 -19.51 -16.47
N GLU A 379 -2.18 -18.38 -15.80
CA GLU A 379 -3.17 -17.84 -14.86
C GLU A 379 -4.38 -17.31 -15.61
N VAL A 380 -5.56 -17.61 -15.09
CA VAL A 380 -6.83 -17.21 -15.68
C VAL A 380 -7.51 -16.21 -14.76
N ASN A 381 -7.89 -15.08 -15.34
CA ASN A 381 -8.74 -14.09 -14.68
C ASN A 381 -10.21 -14.51 -14.79
N LEU A 382 -10.84 -14.84 -13.66
CA LEU A 382 -12.26 -15.22 -13.58
C LEU A 382 -13.18 -14.02 -13.35
N GLY A 383 -12.63 -12.80 -13.26
CA GLY A 383 -13.37 -11.55 -13.12
C GLY A 383 -13.36 -10.97 -11.71
N ARG A 384 -14.12 -9.88 -11.54
CA ARG A 384 -14.24 -9.17 -10.25
C ARG A 384 -15.25 -9.87 -9.34
N ILE A 385 -14.91 -9.94 -8.06
CA ILE A 385 -15.74 -10.43 -6.97
C ILE A 385 -15.79 -9.37 -5.86
N SER A 386 -16.87 -9.36 -5.09
CA SER A 386 -17.04 -8.45 -3.95
C SER A 386 -17.35 -9.26 -2.69
N LEU A 387 -16.67 -8.93 -1.60
CA LEU A 387 -16.81 -9.58 -0.30
C LEU A 387 -17.44 -8.61 0.70
N ASP A 388 -18.64 -8.95 1.17
CA ASP A 388 -19.37 -8.16 2.16
C ASP A 388 -18.87 -8.44 3.59
N LYS A 389 -18.72 -7.39 4.40
CA LYS A 389 -18.38 -7.53 5.83
C LYS A 389 -19.39 -8.42 6.55
N GLY A 390 -18.90 -9.37 7.34
CA GLY A 390 -19.70 -10.29 8.15
C GLY A 390 -20.27 -11.49 7.41
N LYS A 391 -19.85 -11.77 6.17
CA LYS A 391 -20.37 -12.87 5.36
C LYS A 391 -19.28 -13.80 4.83
N LEU A 392 -19.64 -15.08 4.73
CA LEU A 392 -18.94 -16.06 3.91
C LEU A 392 -19.52 -16.04 2.49
N THR A 393 -18.72 -15.64 1.52
CA THR A 393 -19.07 -15.75 0.09
C THR A 393 -18.62 -17.11 -0.43
N GLN A 394 -19.51 -17.87 -1.03
CA GLN A 394 -19.18 -19.12 -1.72
C GLN A 394 -19.27 -18.93 -3.22
N ILE A 395 -18.19 -19.24 -3.94
CA ILE A 395 -18.13 -19.13 -5.40
C ILE A 395 -17.91 -20.52 -5.97
N ALA A 396 -18.86 -21.00 -6.76
CA ALA A 396 -18.68 -22.22 -7.53
C ALA A 396 -17.65 -21.97 -8.62
N LEU A 397 -16.63 -22.83 -8.71
CA LEU A 397 -15.76 -22.89 -9.87
C LEU A 397 -16.38 -23.88 -10.85
N ASP A 398 -17.48 -23.50 -11.50
CA ASP A 398 -18.24 -24.39 -12.38
C ASP A 398 -18.31 -23.87 -13.82
N GLN A 399 -17.45 -22.92 -14.19
CA GLN A 399 -17.40 -22.30 -15.51
C GLN A 399 -16.08 -22.62 -16.22
N GLY A 400 -16.17 -22.96 -17.51
CA GLY A 400 -14.99 -23.25 -18.31
C GLY A 400 -15.26 -24.11 -19.53
N LEU A 401 -14.20 -24.74 -20.04
CA LEU A 401 -14.26 -25.69 -21.15
C LEU A 401 -13.83 -27.07 -20.68
N ASN A 402 -14.51 -28.11 -21.14
CA ASN A 402 -14.03 -29.47 -21.01
C ASN A 402 -13.30 -29.86 -22.30
N LEU A 403 -11.97 -29.78 -22.26
CA LEU A 403 -11.12 -29.94 -23.43
C LEU A 403 -10.84 -31.40 -23.73
N SER A 404 -11.12 -31.82 -24.96
CA SER A 404 -10.71 -33.13 -25.47
C SER A 404 -10.36 -33.04 -26.95
N TRP A 405 -9.50 -33.94 -27.41
CA TRP A 405 -9.09 -33.95 -28.81
C TRP A 405 -9.03 -35.36 -29.41
N ASN A 406 -8.84 -35.41 -30.72
CA ASN A 406 -8.77 -36.67 -31.47
C ASN A 406 -7.67 -37.59 -30.92
N ALA A 407 -7.99 -38.87 -30.71
CA ALA A 407 -7.05 -39.87 -30.19
C ALA A 407 -5.89 -40.18 -31.15
N ASP A 408 -6.03 -39.87 -32.45
CA ASP A 408 -4.94 -39.99 -33.43
C ASP A 408 -3.86 -38.90 -33.24
N TRP A 409 -4.08 -37.89 -32.38
CA TRP A 409 -3.10 -36.83 -32.09
C TRP A 409 -2.31 -37.20 -30.81
N ASP A 410 -1.11 -37.72 -31.01
CA ASP A 410 -0.24 -38.26 -29.96
C ASP A 410 0.68 -37.22 -29.31
N GLN A 411 0.82 -36.03 -29.91
CA GLN A 411 1.57 -34.89 -29.37
C GLN A 411 0.76 -33.61 -29.52
N ILE A 412 0.40 -32.99 -28.39
CA ILE A 412 -0.14 -31.63 -28.32
C ILE A 412 0.79 -30.77 -27.47
N TYR A 413 1.24 -29.66 -28.01
CA TYR A 413 2.09 -28.71 -27.33
C TYR A 413 1.26 -27.73 -26.51
N TYR A 414 0.22 -27.15 -27.12
CA TYR A 414 -0.81 -26.40 -26.38
C TYR A 414 -2.10 -26.21 -27.18
N LEU A 415 -3.20 -26.01 -26.45
CA LEU A 415 -4.36 -25.22 -26.88
C LEU A 415 -4.11 -23.76 -26.50
N LYS A 416 -4.35 -22.85 -27.44
CA LYS A 416 -4.44 -21.42 -27.21
C LYS A 416 -5.89 -20.99 -27.26
N VAL A 417 -6.31 -20.22 -26.26
CA VAL A 417 -7.58 -19.49 -26.26
C VAL A 417 -7.29 -18.00 -26.33
N THR A 418 -8.04 -17.27 -27.13
CA THR A 418 -7.93 -15.81 -27.24
C THR A 418 -9.28 -15.20 -26.89
N ASP A 419 -9.30 -14.31 -25.89
CA ASP A 419 -10.53 -13.63 -25.48
C ASP A 419 -10.91 -12.49 -26.44
N ALA A 420 -12.07 -11.87 -26.21
CA ALA A 420 -12.56 -10.76 -27.04
C ALA A 420 -11.69 -9.49 -26.97
N ALA A 421 -10.84 -9.36 -25.95
CA ALA A 421 -9.87 -8.27 -25.81
C ALA A 421 -8.53 -8.58 -26.50
N GLY A 422 -8.36 -9.79 -27.04
CA GLY A 422 -7.14 -10.25 -27.70
C GLY A 422 -6.11 -10.84 -26.74
N ASN A 423 -6.45 -11.08 -25.46
CA ASN A 423 -5.54 -11.72 -24.52
C ASN A 423 -5.45 -13.21 -24.83
N GLU A 424 -4.23 -13.71 -24.94
CA GLU A 424 -3.96 -15.11 -25.26
C GLU A 424 -3.60 -15.90 -24.00
N THR A 425 -4.24 -17.05 -23.81
CA THR A 425 -3.95 -18.00 -22.72
C THR A 425 -3.66 -19.37 -23.33
N LYS A 426 -2.63 -20.06 -22.83
CA LYS A 426 -2.21 -21.37 -23.33
C LYS A 426 -2.39 -22.46 -22.27
N PHE A 427 -2.85 -23.62 -22.71
CA PHE A 427 -3.12 -24.81 -21.90
C PHE A 427 -2.52 -26.04 -22.57
N ASP A 428 -2.00 -26.98 -21.81
CA ASP A 428 -1.64 -28.32 -22.23
C ASP A 428 -2.52 -29.36 -21.52
N GLY A 429 -2.58 -30.59 -22.02
CA GLY A 429 -3.44 -31.64 -21.45
C GLY A 429 -4.94 -31.55 -21.81
N GLN A 430 -5.67 -32.63 -21.50
CA GLN A 430 -7.13 -32.74 -21.65
C GLN A 430 -7.81 -32.55 -20.30
N GLY A 431 -9.11 -32.26 -20.31
CA GLY A 431 -9.95 -32.14 -19.12
C GLY A 431 -10.48 -30.72 -18.90
N PRO A 432 -10.96 -30.40 -17.69
CA PRO A 432 -11.53 -29.10 -17.38
C PRO A 432 -10.46 -28.00 -17.41
N ILE A 433 -10.77 -26.90 -18.09
CA ILE A 433 -10.04 -25.64 -18.00
C ILE A 433 -11.01 -24.55 -17.54
N PHE A 434 -10.71 -23.89 -16.42
CA PHE A 434 -11.54 -22.78 -15.94
C PHE A 434 -11.33 -21.56 -16.83
N LEU A 435 -12.42 -20.91 -17.25
CA LEU A 435 -12.43 -19.67 -18.01
C LEU A 435 -13.56 -18.79 -17.53
N ALA A 436 -13.38 -17.47 -17.63
CA ALA A 436 -14.49 -16.54 -17.42
C ALA A 436 -15.59 -16.75 -18.48
N PRO A 437 -16.83 -16.36 -18.20
CA PRO A 437 -17.89 -16.38 -19.21
C PRO A 437 -17.54 -15.42 -20.34
N GLY A 438 -17.65 -15.89 -21.58
CA GLY A 438 -17.17 -15.12 -22.73
C GLY A 438 -17.09 -15.94 -24.01
N THR A 439 -16.77 -15.26 -25.11
CA THR A 439 -16.49 -15.92 -26.39
C THR A 439 -14.99 -15.91 -26.65
N TYR A 440 -14.47 -17.07 -27.04
CA TYR A 440 -13.05 -17.31 -27.20
C TYR A 440 -12.75 -17.90 -28.57
N ASP A 441 -11.70 -17.43 -29.22
CA ASP A 441 -11.11 -18.11 -30.38
C ASP A 441 -10.22 -19.26 -29.89
N LEU A 442 -10.36 -20.44 -30.50
CA LEU A 442 -9.58 -21.63 -30.18
C LEU A 442 -8.55 -21.90 -31.29
N ALA A 443 -7.30 -22.12 -30.89
CA ALA A 443 -6.24 -22.54 -31.79
C ALA A 443 -5.38 -23.64 -31.15
N LEU A 444 -5.09 -24.71 -31.89
CA LEU A 444 -4.33 -25.86 -31.39
C LEU A 444 -2.94 -25.93 -32.04
N ARG A 445 -1.91 -26.26 -31.27
CA ARG A 445 -0.57 -26.54 -31.79
C ARG A 445 -0.08 -27.92 -31.36
N LEU A 446 0.32 -28.74 -32.33
CA LEU A 446 0.79 -30.12 -32.08
C LEU A 446 2.15 -30.19 -31.39
N THR A 447 3.16 -29.51 -31.92
CA THR A 447 4.54 -29.59 -31.38
C THR A 447 5.19 -28.22 -31.29
N GLU A 448 6.24 -28.13 -30.48
CA GLU A 448 7.01 -26.90 -30.27
C GLU A 448 7.63 -26.38 -31.58
N HIS A 449 8.27 -27.27 -32.33
CA HIS A 449 8.91 -26.94 -33.61
C HIS A 449 8.11 -27.48 -34.79
N ASN A 450 8.30 -26.92 -35.98
CA ASN A 450 7.80 -27.46 -37.26
C ASN A 450 6.28 -27.43 -37.50
N HIS A 451 5.45 -27.01 -36.54
CA HIS A 451 4.00 -26.90 -36.70
C HIS A 451 3.54 -25.48 -36.39
N SER A 452 2.57 -24.96 -37.15
CA SER A 452 1.85 -23.73 -36.77
C SER A 452 0.59 -24.06 -35.98
N GLU A 453 -0.06 -23.01 -35.47
CA GLU A 453 -1.37 -23.12 -34.86
C GLU A 453 -2.43 -23.44 -35.93
N ALA A 454 -3.38 -24.30 -35.57
CA ALA A 454 -4.56 -24.62 -36.36
C ALA A 454 -5.79 -23.99 -35.71
N ASP A 455 -6.52 -23.20 -36.50
CA ASP A 455 -7.75 -22.50 -36.07
C ASP A 455 -8.92 -23.50 -35.93
N PHE A 456 -9.57 -23.49 -34.77
CA PHE A 456 -10.76 -24.29 -34.45
C PHE A 456 -12.04 -23.46 -34.32
N GLY A 457 -11.97 -22.16 -34.59
CA GLY A 457 -13.10 -21.24 -34.54
C GLY A 457 -13.42 -20.78 -33.11
N THR A 458 -14.64 -20.27 -32.92
CA THR A 458 -15.07 -19.70 -31.65
C THR A 458 -15.85 -20.68 -30.79
N ILE A 459 -15.71 -20.52 -29.47
CA ILE A 459 -16.53 -21.19 -28.46
C ILE A 459 -17.03 -20.17 -27.44
N THR A 460 -18.24 -20.36 -26.93
CA THR A 460 -18.81 -19.50 -25.88
C THR A 460 -18.87 -20.26 -24.56
N VAL A 461 -18.15 -19.76 -23.57
CA VAL A 461 -18.22 -20.21 -22.17
C VAL A 461 -19.43 -19.56 -21.51
N SER A 462 -20.27 -20.38 -20.90
CA SER A 462 -21.48 -19.92 -20.19
C SER A 462 -21.15 -19.47 -18.76
N GLU A 463 -22.08 -18.76 -18.11
CA GLU A 463 -21.93 -18.38 -16.69
C GLU A 463 -21.84 -19.56 -15.73
N LYS A 464 -22.36 -20.73 -16.14
CA LYS A 464 -22.33 -21.96 -15.36
C LYS A 464 -22.20 -23.17 -16.27
N GLY A 465 -21.55 -24.20 -15.74
CA GLY A 465 -21.26 -25.44 -16.43
C GLY A 465 -20.01 -25.35 -17.32
N PHE A 466 -19.41 -26.52 -17.53
CA PHE A 466 -18.36 -26.69 -18.52
C PHE A 466 -18.96 -26.92 -19.90
N VAL A 467 -18.41 -26.23 -20.90
CA VAL A 467 -18.78 -26.44 -22.31
C VAL A 467 -17.80 -27.43 -22.93
N ASP A 468 -18.31 -28.50 -23.52
CA ASP A 468 -17.49 -29.51 -24.20
C ASP A 468 -16.77 -28.92 -25.43
N ALA A 469 -15.45 -28.79 -25.35
CA ALA A 469 -14.58 -28.40 -26.45
C ALA A 469 -13.94 -29.63 -27.09
N LYS A 470 -14.67 -30.31 -27.99
CA LYS A 470 -14.25 -31.55 -28.66
C LYS A 470 -13.51 -31.26 -29.98
N LEU A 471 -12.20 -31.09 -29.90
CA LEU A 471 -11.34 -30.79 -31.05
C LEU A 471 -10.99 -32.08 -31.80
N THR A 472 -11.85 -32.48 -32.74
CA THR A 472 -11.74 -33.80 -33.40
C THR A 472 -11.61 -33.72 -34.93
N SER A 473 -11.88 -32.56 -35.51
CA SER A 473 -11.76 -32.30 -36.94
C SER A 473 -10.30 -32.21 -37.39
N GLY A 474 -10.04 -32.68 -38.61
CA GLY A 474 -8.71 -32.62 -39.19
C GLY A 474 -8.57 -33.48 -40.44
N ILE A 475 -7.34 -33.58 -40.93
CA ILE A 475 -6.98 -34.40 -42.07
C ILE A 475 -5.72 -35.20 -41.76
N LYS A 476 -5.70 -36.48 -42.10
CA LYS A 476 -4.48 -37.29 -42.14
C LYS A 476 -4.19 -37.74 -43.55
N PHE A 477 -2.91 -37.83 -43.87
CA PHE A 477 -2.44 -38.32 -45.17
C PHE A 477 -1.96 -39.75 -45.00
N ASP A 478 -2.64 -40.69 -45.66
CA ASP A 478 -2.27 -42.11 -45.68
C ASP A 478 -1.32 -42.35 -46.85
N THR A 479 -0.09 -41.87 -46.70
CA THR A 479 0.94 -41.89 -47.74
C THR A 479 2.34 -41.96 -47.16
N GLN A 480 3.29 -42.42 -47.97
CA GLN A 480 4.71 -42.52 -47.64
C GLN A 480 5.52 -41.82 -48.73
N ILE A 481 5.66 -40.50 -48.60
CA ILE A 481 6.58 -39.73 -49.45
C ILE A 481 7.87 -39.49 -48.65
N PRO A 482 9.03 -39.97 -49.13
CA PRO A 482 10.30 -39.74 -48.46
C PRO A 482 10.75 -38.28 -48.65
N GLY A 483 11.38 -37.71 -47.63
CA GLY A 483 12.01 -36.39 -47.69
C GLY A 483 11.50 -35.40 -46.64
N GLU A 484 11.96 -34.16 -46.75
CA GLU A 484 11.46 -33.02 -45.97
C GLU A 484 10.30 -32.38 -46.72
N ILE A 485 9.11 -32.47 -46.13
CA ILE A 485 7.86 -31.97 -46.71
C ILE A 485 7.22 -30.96 -45.76
N LYS A 486 6.68 -29.88 -46.32
CA LYS A 486 5.78 -28.95 -45.65
C LYS A 486 4.41 -29.04 -46.30
N VAL A 487 3.38 -29.24 -45.49
CA VAL A 487 1.98 -29.14 -45.89
C VAL A 487 1.40 -27.86 -45.30
N THR A 488 0.69 -27.09 -46.12
CA THR A 488 -0.04 -25.90 -45.69
C THR A 488 -1.51 -26.07 -46.04
N ALA A 489 -2.38 -25.89 -45.06
CA ALA A 489 -3.82 -25.83 -45.23
C ALA A 489 -4.27 -24.38 -45.07
N LYS A 490 -4.78 -23.80 -46.15
CA LYS A 490 -5.35 -22.45 -46.15
C LYS A 490 -6.86 -22.54 -46.02
N ASN A 491 -7.40 -22.01 -44.93
CA ASN A 491 -8.84 -21.87 -44.76
C ASN A 491 -9.35 -20.78 -45.74
N LEU A 492 -10.20 -21.17 -46.68
CA LEU A 492 -10.76 -20.29 -47.71
C LEU A 492 -11.86 -19.37 -47.18
N ASP A 493 -12.43 -19.69 -46.00
CA ASP A 493 -13.47 -18.89 -45.37
C ASP A 493 -12.87 -17.79 -44.48
N THR A 494 -11.76 -18.06 -43.78
CA THR A 494 -11.12 -17.10 -42.86
C THR A 494 -9.81 -16.51 -43.38
N GLY A 495 -9.19 -17.12 -44.40
CA GLY A 495 -7.86 -16.76 -44.89
C GLY A 495 -6.71 -17.21 -43.99
N LYS A 496 -6.97 -17.79 -42.81
CA LYS A 496 -5.95 -18.30 -41.89
C LYS A 496 -5.27 -19.54 -42.47
N GLU A 497 -3.98 -19.70 -42.18
CA GLU A 497 -3.18 -20.83 -42.64
C GLU A 497 -2.67 -21.65 -41.45
N ALA A 498 -2.78 -22.97 -41.58
CA ALA A 498 -2.11 -23.92 -40.71
C ALA A 498 -1.05 -24.67 -41.52
N SER A 499 0.08 -25.03 -40.93
CA SER A 499 1.14 -25.75 -41.62
C SER A 499 1.85 -26.75 -40.73
N ILE A 500 2.27 -27.85 -41.35
CA ILE A 500 3.02 -28.92 -40.73
C ILE A 500 4.24 -29.19 -41.59
N SER A 501 5.41 -29.10 -40.99
CA SER A 501 6.68 -29.53 -41.58
C SER A 501 7.09 -30.86 -40.96
N TRP A 502 7.50 -31.79 -41.80
CA TRP A 502 7.91 -33.12 -41.38
C TRP A 502 9.15 -33.56 -42.15
N SER A 503 10.09 -34.17 -41.42
CA SER A 503 11.28 -34.80 -41.96
C SER A 503 11.25 -36.28 -41.59
N GLY A 504 11.03 -37.18 -42.54
CA GLY A 504 11.01 -38.61 -42.24
C GLY A 504 11.66 -39.50 -43.31
N SER A 505 12.12 -40.66 -42.85
CA SER A 505 12.47 -41.79 -43.70
C SER A 505 11.20 -42.38 -44.33
N SER A 506 11.36 -43.20 -45.37
CA SER A 506 10.26 -43.89 -46.07
C SER A 506 9.37 -44.80 -45.19
N SER A 507 9.72 -44.98 -43.92
CA SER A 507 9.00 -45.83 -42.95
C SER A 507 8.03 -45.07 -42.04
N ASN A 508 8.14 -43.75 -41.90
CA ASN A 508 7.34 -42.98 -40.96
C ASN A 508 6.07 -42.44 -41.65
N ARG A 509 4.92 -42.56 -40.99
CA ARG A 509 3.66 -41.95 -41.47
C ARG A 509 3.71 -40.44 -41.26
N TRP A 510 3.02 -39.71 -42.12
CA TRP A 510 2.82 -38.28 -41.93
C TRP A 510 1.95 -38.04 -40.68
N PRO A 511 2.30 -37.05 -39.84
CA PRO A 511 1.47 -36.70 -38.70
C PRO A 511 0.12 -36.20 -39.19
N PRO A 512 -0.97 -36.49 -38.46
CA PRO A 512 -2.27 -35.90 -38.74
C PRO A 512 -2.20 -34.38 -38.55
N MET A 513 -3.03 -33.67 -39.31
CA MET A 513 -3.16 -32.23 -39.26
C MET A 513 -4.51 -31.84 -38.64
N PRO A 514 -4.52 -31.32 -37.40
CA PRO A 514 -5.69 -30.70 -36.81
C PRO A 514 -6.15 -29.54 -37.70
N LEU A 515 -7.44 -29.50 -38.00
CA LEU A 515 -8.07 -28.40 -38.72
C LEU A 515 -9.49 -28.24 -38.20
N GLY A 516 -9.89 -27.02 -37.88
CA GLY A 516 -11.28 -26.70 -37.57
C GLY A 516 -12.23 -27.00 -38.73
N ALA A 517 -13.52 -26.80 -38.49
CA ALA A 517 -14.51 -26.87 -39.56
C ALA A 517 -14.31 -25.70 -40.54
N GLY A 518 -14.43 -25.97 -41.83
CA GLY A 518 -14.25 -24.96 -42.87
C GLY A 518 -13.88 -25.55 -44.22
N ARG A 519 -13.68 -24.68 -45.21
CA ARG A 519 -13.21 -25.04 -46.54
C ARG A 519 -11.71 -24.75 -46.65
N TYR A 520 -10.95 -25.72 -47.14
CA TYR A 520 -9.49 -25.63 -47.16
C TYR A 520 -8.94 -25.92 -48.56
N GLN A 521 -7.95 -25.12 -48.97
CA GLN A 521 -6.99 -25.49 -50.01
C GLN A 521 -5.77 -26.11 -49.32
N ILE A 522 -5.27 -27.24 -49.84
CA ILE A 522 -4.08 -27.90 -49.31
C ILE A 522 -2.95 -27.82 -50.33
N ASP A 523 -1.86 -27.19 -49.90
CA ASP A 523 -0.62 -27.07 -50.64
C ASP A 523 0.47 -27.93 -50.00
N MET A 524 1.32 -28.50 -50.84
CA MET A 524 2.48 -29.30 -50.44
C MET A 524 3.75 -28.68 -51.01
N GLN A 525 4.82 -28.68 -50.23
CA GLN A 525 6.14 -28.27 -50.66
C GLN A 525 7.17 -29.32 -50.23
N ILE A 526 7.90 -29.89 -51.18
CA ILE A 526 9.07 -30.72 -50.91
C ILE A 526 10.29 -29.79 -50.84
N LYS A 527 11.23 -30.04 -49.92
CA LYS A 527 12.45 -29.23 -49.79
C LYS A 527 13.14 -29.03 -51.15
N GLY A 528 13.38 -27.77 -51.52
CA GLY A 528 14.00 -27.40 -52.79
C GLY A 528 13.05 -27.29 -53.99
N SER A 529 11.74 -27.48 -53.78
CA SER A 529 10.70 -27.30 -54.80
C SER A 529 9.80 -26.09 -54.50
N ALA A 530 9.09 -25.61 -55.52
CA ALA A 530 8.00 -24.65 -55.33
C ALA A 530 6.77 -25.33 -54.70
N PRO A 531 5.97 -24.63 -53.87
CA PRO A 531 4.71 -25.15 -53.36
C PRO A 531 3.76 -25.52 -54.51
N MET A 532 3.02 -26.62 -54.35
CA MET A 532 2.02 -27.09 -55.29
C MET A 532 0.70 -27.40 -54.60
N THR A 533 -0.41 -27.01 -55.20
CA THR A 533 -1.74 -27.34 -54.69
C THR A 533 -2.07 -28.79 -55.00
N ILE A 534 -2.23 -29.60 -53.95
CA ILE A 534 -2.58 -31.02 -54.04
C ILE A 534 -4.08 -31.26 -53.83
N VAL A 535 -4.76 -30.36 -53.12
CA VAL A 535 -6.21 -30.36 -52.97
C VAL A 535 -6.71 -28.92 -53.16
N PRO A 536 -7.40 -28.60 -54.28
CA PRO A 536 -7.85 -27.24 -54.54
C PRO A 536 -8.92 -26.78 -53.54
N GLU A 537 -9.81 -27.69 -53.13
CA GLU A 537 -10.83 -27.41 -52.11
C GLU A 537 -11.26 -28.72 -51.42
N VAL A 538 -11.32 -28.71 -50.09
CA VAL A 538 -11.93 -29.74 -49.27
C VAL A 538 -12.73 -29.10 -48.14
N SER A 539 -13.95 -29.58 -47.92
CA SER A 539 -14.80 -29.13 -46.80
C SER A 539 -14.67 -30.10 -45.62
N ILE A 540 -14.30 -29.58 -44.45
CA ILE A 540 -14.23 -30.30 -43.19
C ILE A 540 -15.41 -29.87 -42.32
N LYS A 541 -16.26 -30.81 -41.92
CA LYS A 541 -17.37 -30.56 -40.97
C LYS A 541 -16.88 -30.61 -39.51
N PRO A 542 -17.64 -30.04 -38.55
CA PRO A 542 -17.37 -30.25 -37.13
C PRO A 542 -17.31 -31.74 -36.78
N GLY A 543 -16.24 -32.14 -36.10
CA GLY A 543 -15.91 -33.53 -35.75
C GLY A 543 -15.47 -34.44 -36.89
N GLN A 544 -15.33 -33.93 -38.12
CA GLN A 544 -14.96 -34.75 -39.26
C GLN A 544 -13.44 -34.89 -39.39
N PHE A 545 -12.95 -36.12 -39.26
CA PHE A 545 -11.55 -36.47 -39.47
C PHE A 545 -11.36 -37.17 -40.82
N ILE A 546 -10.74 -36.49 -41.78
CA ILE A 546 -10.58 -36.97 -43.16
C ILE A 546 -9.29 -37.79 -43.29
N THR A 547 -9.36 -38.91 -44.01
CA THR A 547 -8.16 -39.64 -44.45
C THR A 547 -7.98 -39.43 -45.94
N ALA A 548 -6.97 -38.63 -46.31
CA ALA A 548 -6.57 -38.43 -47.70
C ALA A 548 -5.60 -39.52 -48.13
N LYS A 549 -5.97 -40.28 -49.16
CA LYS A 549 -5.09 -41.23 -49.83
C LYS A 549 -4.46 -40.54 -51.02
N MET A 550 -3.13 -40.54 -51.09
CA MET A 550 -2.37 -39.99 -52.22
C MET A 550 -1.88 -41.10 -53.15
#